data_AF-A0A551Z5S8-F1
#
_entry.id   AF-A0A551Z5S8-F1
#
_cell.length_a   1.000
_cell.length_b   1.000
_cell.length_c   1.000
_cell.angle_alpha   90.00
_cell.angle_beta   90.00
_cell.angle_gamma   90.00
#
_symmetry.space_group_name_H-M   'P 1'
#
loop_
_entity.id
_entity.type
_entity.pdbx_description
1 polymer ?
#
loop_
_entity_poly.entity_id
_entity_poly.type
_entity_poly.pdbx_seq_one_letter_code
_entity_poly.pdbx_strand_id
1 'polypeptide(L)' 'MKALSHKTEDLSIADVSSDYPDQWVVVEITGRDKYGWPEKGKVIGYSDDKRKLIQETKHLKGDLYLFYTGLVDGGRVA' A
#
# COMPACT_ATOMS: atom_id res chain seq x y z
N MET A 1 -4.97 3.07 16.47
CA MET A 1 -5.39 3.23 15.06
C MET A 1 -5.06 4.66 14.65
N LYS A 2 -4.07 4.88 13.78
CA LYS A 2 -4.06 6.14 13.02
C LYS A 2 -5.00 5.95 11.85
N ALA A 3 -5.83 6.96 11.61
CA ALA A 3 -7.02 6.92 10.78
C ALA A 3 -6.77 6.30 9.38
N LEU A 4 -7.84 5.75 8.79
CA LEU A 4 -8.01 5.68 7.34
C LEU A 4 -7.77 7.09 6.79
N SER A 5 -6.52 7.40 6.51
CA SER A 5 -6.12 8.69 5.98
C SER A 5 -6.52 8.59 4.52
N HIS A 6 -7.69 9.15 4.20
CA HIS A 6 -8.05 9.51 2.84
C HIS A 6 -7.09 10.63 2.39
N LYS A 7 -5.79 10.34 2.29
CA LYS A 7 -4.91 11.12 1.43
C LYS A 7 -5.43 10.81 0.03
N THR A 8 -6.23 11.73 -0.50
CA THR A 8 -6.77 11.69 -1.86
C THR A 8 -5.68 11.83 -2.92
N GLU A 9 -4.44 12.06 -2.48
CA GLU A 9 -3.26 12.24 -3.30
C GLU A 9 -2.84 10.91 -3.91
N ASP A 10 -2.71 10.93 -5.22
CA ASP A 10 -2.16 9.83 -6.01
C ASP A 10 -0.64 9.85 -5.84
N LEU A 11 -0.10 8.86 -5.13
CA LEU A 11 1.30 8.79 -4.73
C LEU A 11 2.03 7.72 -5.53
N SER A 12 3.34 7.90 -5.74
CA SER A 12 4.16 6.80 -6.21
C SER A 12 4.30 5.75 -5.11
N ILE A 13 4.47 4.47 -5.49
CA ILE A 13 4.67 3.40 -4.50
C ILE A 13 5.95 3.64 -3.65
N ALA A 14 6.94 4.32 -4.21
CA ALA A 14 8.15 4.73 -3.51
C ALA A 14 7.85 5.79 -2.42
N ASP A 15 7.01 6.78 -2.73
CA ASP A 15 6.58 7.78 -1.75
C ASP A 15 5.72 7.14 -0.65
N VAL A 16 4.83 6.22 -1.01
CA VAL A 16 4.04 5.46 -0.02
C VAL A 16 4.94 4.69 0.95
N SER A 17 6.03 4.10 0.45
CA SER A 17 6.97 3.38 1.30
C SER A 17 7.70 4.31 2.29
N SER A 18 7.95 5.56 1.87
CA SER A 18 8.59 6.59 2.69
C SER A 18 7.63 7.22 3.72
N ASP A 19 6.37 7.43 3.33
CA ASP A 19 5.32 8.06 4.15
C ASP A 19 4.78 7.13 5.25
N TYR A 20 4.82 5.81 5.02
CA TYR A 20 4.24 4.79 5.90
C TYR A 20 5.26 3.71 6.28
N PRO A 21 6.40 4.02 6.91
CA PRO A 21 7.45 3.03 7.19
C PRO A 21 6.98 1.93 8.16
N ASP A 22 7.46 0.70 7.96
CA ASP A 22 7.17 -0.48 8.81
C ASP A 22 5.67 -0.81 8.96
N GLN A 23 4.87 -0.53 7.93
CA GLN A 23 3.43 -0.77 7.90
C GLN A 23 3.05 -1.69 6.74
N TRP A 24 1.97 -2.45 6.92
CA TRP A 24 1.20 -2.96 5.79
C TRP A 24 0.38 -1.84 5.20
N VAL A 25 0.37 -1.72 3.88
CA VAL A 25 -0.37 -0.68 3.16
C VAL A 25 -1.18 -1.32 2.04
N VAL A 26 -2.45 -0.94 1.93
CA VAL A 26 -3.29 -1.22 0.76
C VAL A 26 -3.43 0.05 -0.04
N VAL A 27 -3.16 -0.06 -1.33
CA VAL A 27 -3.40 1.00 -2.31
C VAL A 27 -4.39 0.54 -3.37
N GLU A 28 -5.20 1.48 -3.85
CA GLU A 28 -5.93 1.34 -5.11
C GLU A 28 -5.00 1.82 -6.24
N ILE A 29 -4.71 0.94 -7.20
CA ILE A 29 -3.79 1.23 -8.30
C ILE A 29 -4.43 2.22 -9.27
N THR A 30 -3.73 3.32 -9.52
CA THR A 30 -4.11 4.36 -10.50
C THR A 30 -3.20 4.35 -11.72
N GLY A 31 -2.00 3.77 -11.61
CA GLY A 31 -1.03 3.70 -12.69
C GLY A 31 -0.09 2.49 -12.56
N ARG A 32 0.19 1.86 -13.69
CA ARG A 32 1.15 0.77 -13.83
C ARG A 32 2.26 1.16 -14.79
N ASP A 33 3.46 0.66 -14.55
CA ASP A 33 4.60 0.85 -15.45
C ASP A 33 4.45 0.00 -16.73
N LYS A 34 5.43 0.10 -17.62
CA LYS A 34 5.47 -0.65 -18.89
C LYS A 34 5.55 -2.17 -18.74
N TYR A 35 5.85 -2.67 -17.54
CA TYR A 35 5.91 -4.09 -17.20
C TYR A 35 4.66 -4.57 -16.45
N GLY A 36 3.71 -3.67 -16.19
CA GLY A 36 2.48 -3.94 -15.46
C GLY A 36 2.62 -3.86 -13.95
N TRP A 37 3.77 -3.43 -13.41
CA TRP A 37 3.96 -3.25 -11.98
C TRP A 37 3.25 -1.97 -11.49
N PRO A 38 2.66 -1.97 -10.30
CA PRO A 38 2.08 -0.76 -9.71
C PRO A 38 3.16 0.32 -9.56
N GLU A 39 2.97 1.46 -10.23
CA GLU A 39 3.88 2.61 -10.14
C GLU A 39 3.26 3.70 -9.25
N LYS A 40 1.93 3.85 -9.31
CA LYS A 40 1.16 4.86 -8.59
C LYS A 40 -0.15 4.30 -8.04
N GLY A 41 -0.60 4.87 -6.94
CA GLY A 41 -1.86 4.49 -6.32
C GLY A 41 -2.29 5.43 -5.19
N LYS A 42 -3.56 5.27 -4.81
CA LYS A 42 -4.14 5.97 -3.65
C LYS A 42 -4.11 5.06 -2.45
N VAL A 43 -3.57 5.55 -1.34
CA VAL A 43 -3.56 4.80 -0.07
C VAL A 43 -4.97 4.76 0.50
N ILE A 44 -5.53 3.56 0.62
CA ILE A 44 -6.88 3.35 1.16
C ILE A 44 -6.87 2.77 2.58
N GLY A 45 -5.73 2.22 3.02
CA GLY A 45 -5.57 1.75 4.39
C GLY A 45 -4.13 1.35 4.69
N TYR A 46 -3.75 1.44 5.97
CA TYR A 46 -2.46 0.98 6.46
C TYR A 46 -2.59 0.51 7.92
N SER A 47 -1.74 -0.42 8.32
CA SER A 47 -1.77 -1.04 9.66
C SER A 47 -0.46 -1.78 9.94
N ASP A 48 -0.08 -1.89 11.20
CA ASP A 48 0.96 -2.80 11.68
C ASP A 48 0.49 -4.27 11.62
N ASP A 49 -0.82 -4.50 11.79
CA ASP A 49 -1.46 -5.82 11.67
C ASP A 49 -2.04 -6.04 10.26
N LYS A 50 -1.42 -6.96 9.50
CA LYS A 50 -1.89 -7.41 8.17
C LYS A 50 -3.31 -7.98 8.19
N ARG A 51 -3.62 -8.84 9.17
CA ARG A 51 -4.91 -9.57 9.20
C ARG A 51 -6.06 -8.60 9.39
N LYS A 52 -5.86 -7.66 10.31
CA LYS A 52 -6.83 -6.60 10.56
C LYS A 52 -7.03 -5.74 9.32
N LEU A 53 -5.95 -5.32 8.65
CA LEU A 53 -6.04 -4.54 7.41
C LEU A 53 -6.84 -5.27 6.33
N ILE A 54 -6.57 -6.56 6.10
CA ILE A 54 -7.32 -7.37 5.13
C ILE A 54 -8.81 -7.47 5.50
N GLN A 55 -9.14 -7.66 6.78
CA GLN A 55 -10.53 -7.72 7.22
C GLN A 55 -11.26 -6.39 6.99
N GLU A 56 -10.58 -5.27 7.24
CA GLU A 56 -11.11 -3.92 7.02
C GLU A 56 -11.25 -3.62 5.53
N THR A 57 -10.34 -4.05 4.67
CA THR A 57 -10.38 -3.75 3.22
C THR A 57 -11.14 -4.77 2.38
N LYS A 58 -11.60 -5.90 2.94
CA LYS A 58 -12.25 -7.00 2.19
C LYS A 58 -13.46 -6.58 1.32
N HIS A 59 -14.12 -5.50 1.72
CA HIS A 59 -15.34 -5.02 1.07
C HIS A 59 -15.05 -4.03 -0.06
N LEU A 60 -13.80 -3.58 -0.18
CA LEU A 60 -13.35 -2.67 -1.22
C LEU A 60 -13.27 -3.43 -2.55
N LYS A 61 -13.70 -2.76 -3.61
CA LYS A 61 -13.66 -3.27 -4.99
C LYS A 61 -12.68 -2.42 -5.78
N GLY A 62 -12.02 -3.03 -6.76
CA GLY A 62 -11.06 -2.34 -7.62
C GLY A 62 -9.77 -3.12 -7.77
N ASP A 63 -8.78 -2.48 -8.40
CA ASP A 63 -7.44 -3.01 -8.56
C ASP A 63 -6.60 -2.67 -7.31
N LEU A 64 -6.56 -3.60 -6.36
CA LEU A 64 -5.96 -3.39 -5.04
C LEU A 64 -4.59 -4.05 -4.95
N TYR A 65 -3.66 -3.34 -4.31
CA TYR A 65 -2.31 -3.83 -4.05
C TYR A 65 -1.95 -3.70 -2.58
N LEU A 66 -1.56 -4.82 -1.96
CA LEU A 66 -1.16 -4.91 -0.55
C LEU A 66 0.34 -5.22 -0.48
N PHE A 67 1.10 -4.39 0.23
CA PHE A 67 2.53 -4.59 0.42
C PHE A 67 2.98 -4.12 1.81
N TYR A 68 4.17 -4.56 2.22
CA TYR A 68 4.81 -4.15 3.47
C TYR A 68 5.94 -3.17 3.16
N THR A 69 5.98 -2.05 3.89
CA THR A 69 6.92 -0.95 3.65
C THR A 69 8.16 -1.00 4.56
N GLY A 70 8.17 -1.91 5.54
CA GLY A 70 9.32 -2.09 6.41
C GLY A 70 10.49 -2.76 5.71
N LEU A 71 11.68 -2.56 6.27
CA LEU A 71 12.88 -3.24 5.82
C LEU A 71 12.76 -4.72 6.20
N VAL A 72 12.74 -5.60 5.19
CA VAL A 72 12.96 -7.02 5.42
C VAL A 72 14.48 -7.23 5.40
N ASP A 73 15.08 -7.34 6.59
CA ASP A 73 16.50 -7.66 6.73
C ASP A 73 16.81 -8.97 6.00
N GLY A 74 17.47 -8.89 4.84
CA GLY A 74 17.91 -10.06 4.07
C GLY A 74 17.96 -9.93 2.55
N GLY A 75 17.44 -8.87 1.95
CA GLY A 75 17.69 -8.56 0.53
C GLY A 75 16.46 -8.68 -0.38
N ARG A 76 16.58 -7.98 -1.51
CA ARG A 76 15.58 -7.76 -2.57
C ARG A 76 14.61 -8.94 -2.74
N VAL A 77 13.33 -8.66 -2.51
CA VAL A 77 12.27 -9.44 -3.16
C VAL A 77 12.22 -8.94 -4.61
N ALA A 78 12.66 -9.80 -5.52
CA ALA A 78 12.61 -9.60 -6.97
C ALA A 78 11.19 -9.75 -7.51
#